data_AF-A0A1V1H180-F1
#
_entry.id   AF-A0A1V1H180-F1
#
_cell.length_a   1.000
_cell.length_b   1.000
_cell.length_c   1.000
_cell.angle_alpha   90.00
_cell.angle_beta   90.00
_cell.angle_gamma   90.00
#
_symmetry.space_group_name_H-M   'P 1'
#
loop_
_entity.id
_entity.type
_entity.pdbx_description
1 polymer ?
#
loop_
_entity_poly.entity_id
_entity_poly.type
_entity_poly.pdbx_seq_one_letter_code
_entity_poly.pdbx_strand_id
1 'polypeptide(L)'
;MVVGRAVVAAWPAPAPPAAVTVCFGANDASLPGRASALQHVPLQEYKRNLRAICDALLAAWPSVVVVLITPPPVHDRARARYPYGDDDGGGSGLPERTNESAGAYARACVEVAAERRLRAIDIWSKMQRFPGWESSFLRVVFEEVVFALKDARLGLDALPADLPLFCDMDPNDPVKSFDE
;
A
#
# COMPACT_ATOMS: atom_id res chain seq x y z
N MET A 1 -42.97 7.22 -13.67
CA MET A 1 -42.62 5.80 -13.80
C MET A 1 -41.10 5.69 -13.87
N VAL A 2 -40.40 5.76 -12.74
CA VAL A 2 -38.91 5.85 -12.66
C VAL A 2 -38.40 4.86 -11.59
N VAL A 3 -38.82 3.59 -11.69
CA VAL A 3 -38.39 2.56 -10.71
C VAL A 3 -37.94 1.26 -11.40
N GLY A 4 -37.95 1.20 -12.74
CA GLY A 4 -37.78 -0.06 -13.48
C GLY A 4 -36.42 -0.30 -14.15
N ARG A 5 -35.41 0.57 -13.99
CA ARG A 5 -34.13 0.44 -14.73
C ARG A 5 -32.85 0.52 -13.89
N ALA A 6 -32.95 0.70 -12.58
CA ALA A 6 -31.80 0.55 -11.73
C ALA A 6 -31.65 -0.95 -11.38
N VAL A 7 -30.56 -1.55 -11.86
CA VAL A 7 -30.08 -2.89 -11.50
C VAL A 7 -30.77 -4.06 -12.21
N VAL A 8 -30.47 -4.24 -13.50
CA VAL A 8 -30.47 -5.57 -14.15
C VAL A 8 -29.08 -5.83 -14.72
N ALA A 9 -28.08 -5.78 -13.86
CA ALA A 9 -26.84 -6.51 -14.07
C ALA A 9 -26.60 -7.24 -12.76
N ALA A 10 -26.69 -8.57 -12.78
CA ALA A 10 -26.08 -9.36 -11.73
C ALA A 10 -24.66 -8.83 -11.57
N TRP A 11 -24.27 -8.43 -10.36
CA TRP A 11 -22.91 -7.98 -10.12
C TRP A 11 -22.00 -9.11 -10.64
N PRO A 12 -21.22 -8.89 -11.71
CA PRO A 12 -20.36 -9.95 -12.21
C PRO A 12 -19.47 -10.38 -11.06
N ALA A 13 -19.10 -11.67 -11.02
CA ALA A 13 -18.06 -12.12 -10.10
C ALA A 13 -16.90 -11.10 -10.17
N PRO A 14 -16.40 -10.60 -9.02
CA PRO A 14 -15.49 -9.46 -9.02
C PRO A 14 -14.33 -9.75 -9.96
N ALA A 15 -14.15 -8.88 -10.96
CA ALA A 15 -13.07 -9.01 -11.91
C ALA A 15 -11.73 -9.03 -11.13
N PRO A 16 -10.72 -9.77 -11.62
CA PRO A 16 -9.38 -9.70 -11.07
C PRO A 16 -8.90 -8.25 -10.92
N PRO A 17 -8.24 -7.89 -9.81
CA PRO A 17 -7.66 -6.56 -9.68
C PRO A 17 -6.60 -6.33 -10.76
N ALA A 18 -6.59 -5.13 -11.34
CA ALA A 18 -5.53 -4.73 -12.28
C ALA A 18 -4.17 -4.54 -11.58
N ALA A 19 -4.19 -4.06 -10.33
CA ALA A 19 -3.02 -3.90 -9.50
C ALA A 19 -3.31 -4.19 -8.02
N VAL A 20 -2.29 -4.63 -7.29
CA VAL A 20 -2.32 -4.84 -5.84
C VAL A 20 -1.05 -4.25 -5.22
N THR A 21 -1.21 -3.44 -4.18
CA THR A 21 -0.09 -2.98 -3.35
C THR A 21 0.05 -3.85 -2.11
N VAL A 22 1.25 -4.37 -1.86
CA VAL A 22 1.57 -5.12 -0.63
C VAL A 22 2.36 -4.20 0.31
N CYS A 23 1.77 -3.80 1.43
CA CYS A 23 2.29 -2.77 2.33
C CYS A 23 2.39 -3.27 3.79
N PHE A 24 3.17 -4.33 4.00
CA PHE A 24 3.46 -4.91 5.33
C PHE A 24 4.87 -4.55 5.80
N GLY A 25 5.13 -4.67 7.12
CA GLY A 25 6.45 -4.45 7.71
C GLY A 25 6.45 -3.45 8.86
N ALA A 26 5.48 -2.53 8.92
CA ALA A 26 5.46 -1.50 9.97
C ALA A 26 5.22 -2.11 11.35
N ASN A 27 4.28 -3.06 11.42
CA ASN A 27 3.97 -3.79 12.65
C ASN A 27 5.01 -4.88 12.91
N ASP A 28 5.37 -5.63 11.88
CA ASP A 28 6.36 -6.70 11.89
C ASP A 28 7.71 -6.25 12.49
N ALA A 29 8.11 -5.01 12.19
CA ALA A 29 9.34 -4.38 12.66
C ALA A 29 9.34 -3.95 14.14
N SER A 30 8.29 -4.27 14.90
CA SER A 30 8.29 -4.07 16.36
C SER A 30 9.45 -4.83 16.98
N LEU A 31 10.06 -4.26 18.02
CA LEU A 31 11.18 -4.90 18.70
C LEU A 31 10.67 -5.97 19.69
N PRO A 32 11.33 -7.15 19.75
CA PRO A 32 10.99 -8.16 20.74
C PRO A 32 11.24 -7.63 22.17
N GLY A 33 10.36 -8.00 23.10
CA GLY A 33 10.46 -7.57 24.51
C GLY A 33 10.09 -6.10 24.77
N ARG A 34 9.43 -5.42 23.83
CA ARG A 34 8.86 -4.07 24.01
C ARG A 34 7.33 -4.09 24.04
N ALA A 35 6.70 -2.94 24.30
CA ALA A 35 5.24 -2.81 24.47
C ALA A 35 4.41 -3.37 23.28
N SER A 36 4.96 -3.40 22.07
CA SER A 36 4.32 -3.99 20.87
C SER A 36 4.95 -5.33 20.43
N ALA A 37 5.59 -6.08 21.33
CA ALA A 37 6.26 -7.34 20.99
C ALA A 37 5.34 -8.38 20.35
N LEU A 38 4.03 -8.36 20.65
CA LEU A 38 3.03 -9.25 20.03
C LEU A 38 2.89 -9.06 18.51
N GLN A 39 3.34 -7.90 18.00
CA GLN A 39 3.31 -7.60 16.56
C GLN A 39 4.61 -7.99 15.86
N HIS A 40 5.65 -8.35 16.61
CA HIS A 40 6.95 -8.70 16.06
C HIS A 40 6.87 -9.97 15.21
N VAL A 41 7.41 -9.89 13.99
CA VAL A 41 7.59 -11.04 13.11
C VAL A 41 9.07 -11.14 12.77
N PRO A 42 9.79 -12.23 13.12
CA PRO A 42 11.22 -12.34 12.84
C PRO A 42 11.56 -12.05 11.37
N LEU A 43 12.65 -11.33 11.10
CA LEU A 43 12.97 -10.81 9.76
C LEU A 43 12.95 -11.88 8.66
N GLN A 44 13.44 -13.09 8.95
CA GLN A 44 13.41 -14.20 7.99
C GLN A 44 12.00 -14.71 7.72
N GLU A 45 11.14 -14.71 8.73
CA GLU A 45 9.72 -15.05 8.59
C GLU A 45 8.98 -14.00 7.79
N TYR A 46 9.21 -12.71 8.06
CA TYR A 46 8.69 -11.60 7.25
C TYR A 46 9.02 -11.78 5.76
N LYS A 47 10.29 -12.09 5.42
CA LYS A 47 10.68 -12.37 4.03
C LYS A 47 9.94 -13.56 3.43
N ARG A 48 9.75 -14.65 4.18
CA ARG A 48 8.99 -15.81 3.71
C ARG A 48 7.52 -15.46 3.48
N ASN A 49 6.91 -14.71 4.39
CA ASN A 49 5.51 -14.28 4.30
C ASN A 49 5.30 -13.39 3.08
N LEU A 50 6.17 -12.40 2.85
CA LEU A 50 6.09 -11.56 1.65
C LEU A 50 6.18 -12.38 0.35
N ARG A 51 7.11 -13.35 0.27
CA ARG A 51 7.22 -14.24 -0.89
C ARG A 51 5.93 -15.02 -1.11
N ALA A 52 5.41 -15.64 -0.05
CA ALA A 52 4.18 -16.43 -0.12
C ALA A 52 2.97 -15.58 -0.58
N ILE A 53 2.86 -14.35 -0.07
CA ILE A 53 1.81 -13.40 -0.50
C ILE A 53 1.97 -13.08 -1.99
N CYS A 54 3.17 -12.71 -2.43
CA CYS A 54 3.43 -12.39 -3.84
C CYS A 54 3.12 -13.59 -4.75
N ASP A 55 3.59 -14.78 -4.38
CA ASP A 55 3.40 -16.01 -5.15
C ASP A 55 1.90 -16.36 -5.24
N ALA A 56 1.14 -16.18 -4.15
CA ALA A 56 -0.31 -16.39 -4.14
C ALA A 56 -1.06 -15.39 -5.02
N LEU A 57 -0.69 -14.10 -4.99
CA LEU A 57 -1.30 -13.06 -5.83
C LEU A 57 -1.07 -13.34 -7.33
N LEU A 58 0.17 -13.67 -7.69
CA LEU A 58 0.54 -13.97 -9.08
C LEU A 58 -0.11 -15.26 -9.59
N ALA A 59 -0.28 -16.26 -8.72
CA ALA A 59 -0.99 -17.50 -9.07
C ALA A 59 -2.50 -17.27 -9.25
N ALA A 60 -3.10 -16.43 -8.40
CA ALA A 60 -4.54 -16.12 -8.47
C ALA A 60 -4.86 -15.24 -9.69
N TRP A 61 -3.99 -14.27 -10.01
CA TRP A 61 -4.23 -13.27 -11.04
C TRP A 61 -2.98 -13.08 -11.92
N PRO A 62 -2.81 -13.88 -12.98
CA PRO A 62 -1.58 -13.89 -13.79
C PRO A 62 -1.20 -12.55 -14.45
N SER A 63 -2.17 -11.65 -14.63
CA SER A 63 -1.96 -10.31 -15.22
C SER A 63 -1.91 -9.18 -14.19
N VAL A 64 -1.98 -9.47 -12.89
CA VAL A 64 -2.00 -8.42 -11.86
C VAL A 64 -0.65 -7.72 -11.76
N VAL A 65 -0.68 -6.41 -11.62
CA VAL A 65 0.50 -5.61 -11.29
C VAL A 65 0.68 -5.63 -9.77
N VAL A 66 1.67 -6.35 -9.26
CA VAL A 66 2.01 -6.33 -7.82
C VAL A 66 3.11 -5.31 -7.54
N VAL A 67 2.84 -4.40 -6.60
CA VAL A 67 3.80 -3.39 -6.14
C VAL A 67 4.01 -3.53 -4.63
N LEU A 68 5.24 -3.80 -4.21
CA LEU A 68 5.58 -3.82 -2.78
C LEU A 68 5.88 -2.41 -2.30
N ILE A 69 5.42 -2.06 -1.10
CA ILE A 69 5.72 -0.80 -0.44
C ILE A 69 6.42 -1.14 0.87
N THR A 70 7.60 -0.56 1.09
CA THR A 70 8.36 -0.81 2.33
C THR A 70 7.63 -0.22 3.54
N PRO A 71 7.88 -0.69 4.77
CA PRO A 71 7.52 0.11 5.95
C PRO A 71 8.08 1.54 5.85
N PRO A 72 7.37 2.55 6.37
CA PRO A 72 7.87 3.92 6.43
C PRO A 72 8.99 4.07 7.48
N PRO A 73 9.76 5.17 7.43
CA PRO A 73 10.72 5.47 8.50
C PRO A 73 9.99 5.84 9.80
N VAL A 74 10.64 5.60 10.93
CA VAL A 74 10.09 5.86 12.27
C VAL A 74 10.80 7.05 12.90
N HIS A 75 10.05 8.03 13.39
CA HIS A 75 10.63 9.14 14.14
C HIS A 75 10.89 8.72 15.60
N ASP A 76 12.07 8.15 15.85
CA ASP A 76 12.45 7.54 17.14
C ASP A 76 12.21 8.46 18.34
N ARG A 77 12.56 9.74 18.23
CA ARG A 77 12.36 10.73 19.31
C ARG A 77 10.89 10.94 19.64
N ALA A 78 10.03 11.09 18.64
CA ALA A 78 8.59 11.21 18.89
C ALA A 78 8.02 9.90 19.44
N ARG A 79 8.50 8.75 18.96
CA ARG A 79 8.02 7.44 19.43
C ARG A 79 8.39 7.16 20.88
N ALA A 80 9.57 7.62 21.32
CA ALA A 80 9.97 7.57 22.72
C ALA A 80 9.21 8.58 23.59
N ARG A 81 8.89 9.76 23.06
CA ARG A 81 8.15 10.81 23.80
C ARG A 81 6.66 10.51 23.93
N TYR A 82 6.08 9.84 22.94
CA TYR A 82 4.66 9.51 22.84
C TYR A 82 4.51 8.02 22.55
N PRO A 83 4.74 7.15 23.55
CA PRO A 83 4.59 5.71 23.39
C PRO A 83 3.15 5.36 23.00
N TYR A 84 3.00 4.30 22.20
CA TYR A 84 1.71 3.79 21.77
C TYR A 84 1.39 2.52 22.57
N GLY A 85 0.29 2.52 23.33
CA GLY A 85 -0.13 1.45 24.23
C GLY A 85 -0.17 1.89 25.70
N ASP A 86 -0.85 1.11 26.54
CA ASP A 86 -0.99 1.41 27.97
C ASP A 86 0.37 1.28 28.69
N ASP A 87 0.87 2.40 29.19
CA ASP A 87 1.93 2.44 30.19
C ASP A 87 1.33 1.99 31.53
N ASP A 88 1.15 0.68 31.73
CA ASP A 88 0.81 0.10 33.04
C ASP A 88 1.99 0.20 34.04
N GLY A 89 2.83 1.23 33.93
CA GLY A 89 3.96 1.51 34.83
C GLY A 89 5.11 0.49 34.77
N GLY A 90 5.03 -0.54 33.91
CA GLY A 90 6.02 -1.62 33.77
C GLY A 90 6.86 -1.58 32.49
N GLY A 91 6.63 -0.60 31.61
CA GLY A 91 7.36 -0.46 30.34
C GLY A 91 8.82 -0.03 30.53
N SER A 92 9.73 -0.58 29.74
CA SER A 92 11.17 -0.24 29.79
C SER A 92 11.54 1.23 29.50
N GLY A 93 10.56 2.11 29.24
CA GLY A 93 10.77 3.48 28.77
C GLY A 93 11.38 3.59 27.36
N LEU A 94 11.54 2.47 26.66
CA LEU A 94 12.18 2.38 25.36
C LEU A 94 11.13 2.27 24.24
N PRO A 95 11.38 2.87 23.06
CA PRO A 95 10.42 2.85 21.97
C PRO A 95 10.20 1.42 21.48
N GLU A 96 8.95 1.11 21.14
CA GLU A 96 8.54 -0.22 20.67
C GLU A 96 8.98 -0.53 19.24
N ARG A 97 9.27 0.52 18.45
CA ARG A 97 9.85 0.48 17.10
C ARG A 97 10.95 1.50 17.00
N THR A 98 11.94 1.20 16.18
CA THR A 98 13.02 2.13 15.80
C THR A 98 13.13 2.24 14.30
N ASN A 99 13.69 3.36 13.84
CA ASN A 99 13.97 3.57 12.42
C ASN A 99 14.97 2.55 11.87
N GLU A 100 15.90 2.13 12.71
CA GLU A 100 16.86 1.06 12.39
C GLU A 100 16.14 -0.27 12.10
N SER A 101 15.22 -0.67 12.99
CA SER A 101 14.41 -1.87 12.79
C SER A 101 13.58 -1.73 11.52
N ALA A 102 12.82 -0.64 11.37
CA ALA A 102 12.04 -0.38 10.15
C ALA A 102 12.90 -0.45 8.87
N GLY A 103 14.13 0.07 8.91
CA GLY A 103 15.07 0.01 7.79
C GLY A 103 15.53 -1.42 7.44
N ALA A 104 15.66 -2.31 8.42
CA ALA A 104 15.96 -3.72 8.16
C ALA A 104 14.81 -4.41 7.41
N TYR A 105 13.56 -4.13 7.78
CA TYR A 105 12.37 -4.67 7.10
C TYR A 105 12.16 -4.03 5.73
N ALA A 106 12.47 -2.74 5.58
CA ALA A 106 12.45 -2.05 4.30
C ALA A 106 13.42 -2.69 3.29
N ARG A 107 14.67 -2.94 3.70
CA ARG A 107 15.66 -3.66 2.87
C ARG A 107 15.17 -5.06 2.50
N ALA A 108 14.66 -5.80 3.48
CA ALA A 108 14.12 -7.14 3.25
C ALA A 108 12.94 -7.14 2.25
N CYS A 109 12.06 -6.14 2.30
CA CYS A 109 10.95 -5.95 1.36
C CYS A 109 11.47 -5.70 -0.07
N VAL A 110 12.44 -4.80 -0.23
CA VAL A 110 13.08 -4.51 -1.52
C VAL A 110 13.79 -5.75 -2.08
N GLU A 111 14.50 -6.50 -1.25
CA GLU A 111 15.14 -7.76 -1.65
C GLU A 111 14.12 -8.77 -2.18
N VAL A 112 13.01 -8.98 -1.47
CA VAL A 112 11.96 -9.92 -1.91
C VAL A 112 11.33 -9.47 -3.23
N ALA A 113 11.07 -8.18 -3.39
CA ALA A 113 10.55 -7.64 -4.66
C ALA A 113 11.53 -7.93 -5.81
N ALA A 114 12.83 -7.69 -5.62
CA ALA A 114 13.85 -7.96 -6.61
C ALA A 114 13.95 -9.46 -6.96
N GLU A 115 13.92 -10.34 -5.96
CA GLU A 115 13.90 -11.81 -6.15
C GLU A 115 12.71 -12.27 -7.02
N ARG A 116 11.57 -11.59 -6.92
CA ARG A 116 10.34 -11.87 -7.70
C ARG A 116 10.20 -11.03 -8.96
N ARG A 117 11.17 -10.16 -9.26
CA ARG A 117 11.12 -9.19 -10.37
C ARG A 117 9.87 -8.29 -10.30
N LEU A 118 9.43 -7.99 -9.09
CA LEU A 118 8.33 -7.08 -8.80
C LEU A 118 8.85 -5.68 -8.49
N ARG A 119 8.01 -4.67 -8.68
CA ARG A 119 8.36 -3.29 -8.33
C ARG A 119 8.28 -3.12 -6.80
N ALA A 120 9.27 -2.44 -6.24
CA ALA A 120 9.25 -1.95 -4.86
C ALA A 120 9.26 -0.42 -4.82
N ILE A 121 8.46 0.15 -3.91
CA ILE A 121 8.51 1.55 -3.52
C ILE A 121 9.17 1.62 -2.15
N ASP A 122 10.45 2.01 -2.14
CA ASP A 122 11.23 2.22 -0.92
C ASP A 122 10.90 3.59 -0.29
N ILE A 123 9.75 3.65 0.39
CA ILE A 123 9.33 4.86 1.10
C ILE A 123 10.19 5.13 2.33
N TRP A 124 10.83 4.10 2.90
CA TRP A 124 11.76 4.25 4.03
C TRP A 124 12.91 5.20 3.65
N SER A 125 13.60 4.91 2.54
CA SER A 125 14.70 5.74 2.07
C SER A 125 14.21 7.07 1.48
N LYS A 126 13.11 7.05 0.70
CA LYS A 126 12.64 8.24 -0.03
C LYS A 126 12.17 9.35 0.88
N MET A 127 11.39 9.03 1.92
CA MET A 127 10.90 10.04 2.86
C MET A 127 12.06 10.75 3.56
N GLN A 128 13.09 10.00 3.98
CA GLN A 128 14.26 10.54 4.70
C GLN A 128 15.17 11.46 3.86
N ARG A 129 14.93 11.60 2.55
CA ARG A 129 15.64 12.57 1.69
C ARG A 129 15.11 14.00 1.86
N PHE A 130 13.93 14.17 2.44
CA PHE A 130 13.31 15.47 2.63
C PHE A 130 13.64 16.02 4.03
N PRO A 131 14.08 17.29 4.15
CA PRO A 131 14.18 17.93 5.45
C PRO A 131 12.83 17.95 6.16
N GLY A 132 12.79 17.58 7.44
CA GLY A 132 11.56 17.55 8.23
C GLY A 132 10.60 16.41 7.86
N TRP A 133 11.10 15.32 7.27
CA TRP A 133 10.32 14.12 6.96
C TRP A 133 9.56 13.58 8.17
N GLU A 134 10.07 13.82 9.37
CA GLU A 134 9.46 13.46 10.65
C GLU A 134 8.07 14.08 10.87
N SER A 135 7.74 15.12 10.09
CA SER A 135 6.45 15.83 10.08
C SER A 135 5.70 15.75 8.75
N SER A 136 6.25 15.04 7.76
CA SER A 136 5.68 14.95 6.41
C SER A 136 5.12 13.55 6.17
N PHE A 137 3.80 13.41 6.11
CA PHE A 137 3.13 12.12 5.96
C PHE A 137 2.36 12.04 4.63
N LEU A 138 2.28 10.82 4.08
CA LEU A 138 1.41 10.39 2.97
C LEU A 138 1.67 10.97 1.56
N ARG A 139 2.18 12.21 1.40
CA ARG A 139 2.40 12.78 0.05
C ARG A 139 3.36 11.96 -0.81
N VAL A 140 4.52 11.58 -0.23
CA VAL A 140 5.53 10.77 -0.92
C VAL A 140 4.96 9.41 -1.34
N VAL A 141 4.12 8.79 -0.50
CA VAL A 141 3.49 7.50 -0.81
C VAL A 141 2.55 7.65 -2.01
N PHE A 142 1.69 8.67 -2.01
CA PHE A 142 0.75 8.93 -3.09
C PHE A 142 1.46 9.14 -4.43
N GLU A 143 2.43 10.06 -4.48
CA GLU A 143 3.18 10.38 -5.71
C GLU A 143 3.88 9.15 -6.29
N GLU A 144 4.46 8.33 -5.42
CA GLU A 144 5.19 7.12 -5.82
C GLU A 144 4.27 6.00 -6.30
N VAL A 145 3.10 5.81 -5.68
CA VAL A 145 2.11 4.83 -6.13
C VAL A 145 1.51 5.25 -7.47
N VAL A 146 1.14 6.53 -7.63
CA VAL A 146 0.62 7.07 -8.91
C VAL A 146 1.65 6.87 -10.01
N PHE A 147 2.93 7.18 -9.75
CA PHE A 147 4.00 6.94 -10.71
C PHE A 147 4.13 5.44 -11.07
N ALA A 148 4.13 4.55 -10.07
CA ALA A 148 4.24 3.11 -10.29
C ALA A 148 3.07 2.54 -11.12
N LEU A 149 1.85 3.02 -10.88
CA LEU A 149 0.68 2.62 -11.65
C LEU A 149 0.75 3.15 -13.09
N LYS A 150 1.16 4.40 -13.28
CA LYS A 150 1.34 4.98 -14.62
C LYS A 150 2.39 4.22 -15.44
N ASP A 151 3.53 3.88 -14.84
CA ASP A 151 4.60 3.09 -15.46
C ASP A 151 4.09 1.70 -15.89
N ALA A 152 3.12 1.15 -15.14
CA ALA A 152 2.44 -0.10 -15.47
C ALA A 152 1.27 0.03 -16.46
N ARG A 153 1.08 1.21 -17.09
CA ARG A 153 -0.06 1.54 -17.97
C ARG A 153 -1.43 1.47 -17.28
N LEU A 154 -1.45 1.71 -15.98
CA LEU A 154 -2.65 1.87 -15.15
C LEU A 154 -2.81 3.32 -14.66
N GLY A 155 -2.32 4.27 -15.46
CA GLY A 155 -2.51 5.70 -15.22
C GLY A 155 -3.94 6.13 -15.56
N LEU A 156 -4.39 7.25 -14.98
CA LEU A 156 -5.71 7.83 -15.25
C LEU A 156 -5.94 8.11 -16.74
N ASP A 157 -4.87 8.37 -17.49
CA ASP A 157 -4.85 8.62 -18.93
C ASP A 157 -5.00 7.34 -19.77
N ALA A 158 -4.76 6.17 -19.19
CA ALA A 158 -4.83 4.88 -19.87
C ALA A 158 -6.09 4.07 -19.53
N LEU A 159 -6.80 4.42 -18.45
CA LEU A 159 -8.03 3.73 -18.03
C LEU A 159 -9.24 4.33 -18.73
N PRO A 160 -10.15 3.51 -19.29
CA PRO A 160 -11.40 4.01 -19.84
C PRO A 160 -12.26 4.60 -18.71
N ALA A 161 -13.04 5.63 -19.03
CA ALA A 161 -14.08 6.08 -18.12
C ALA A 161 -15.18 5.02 -18.05
N ASP A 162 -15.64 4.69 -16.85
CA ASP A 162 -16.72 3.73 -16.65
C ASP A 162 -18.05 4.22 -17.24
N LEU A 163 -18.19 5.55 -17.38
CA LEU A 163 -19.35 6.25 -17.90
C LEU A 163 -18.89 7.41 -18.78
N PRO A 164 -19.76 7.91 -19.68
CA PRO A 164 -19.47 9.08 -20.50
C PRO A 164 -19.08 10.28 -19.64
N LEU A 165 -18.11 11.06 -20.11
CA LEU A 165 -17.78 12.33 -19.47
C LEU A 165 -18.95 13.30 -19.67
N PHE A 166 -19.23 14.12 -18.66
CA PHE A 166 -20.31 15.11 -18.73
C PHE A 166 -20.18 16.06 -19.93
N CYS A 167 -18.94 16.41 -20.30
CA CYS A 167 -18.67 17.26 -21.46
C CYS A 167 -18.97 16.59 -22.81
N ASP A 168 -19.06 15.27 -22.84
CA ASP A 168 -19.28 14.48 -24.05
C ASP A 168 -20.75 14.04 -24.19
N MET A 169 -21.59 14.35 -23.18
CA MET A 169 -23.02 14.06 -23.23
C MET A 169 -23.78 15.08 -24.08
N ASP A 170 -24.65 14.61 -24.99
CA ASP A 170 -25.58 15.48 -25.71
C ASP A 170 -26.63 16.02 -24.71
N PRO A 171 -26.73 17.33 -24.48
CA PRO A 171 -27.70 17.89 -23.54
C PRO A 171 -29.15 17.66 -23.97
N ASN A 172 -29.41 17.40 -25.26
CA ASN A 172 -30.75 17.15 -25.80
C ASN A 172 -31.09 15.65 -25.84
N ASP A 173 -30.10 14.77 -25.77
CA ASP A 173 -30.28 13.32 -25.72
C ASP A 173 -29.18 12.63 -24.89
N PRO A 174 -29.17 12.87 -23.56
CA PRO A 174 -28.09 12.37 -22.70
C PRO A 174 -28.12 10.85 -22.54
N VAL A 175 -29.24 10.20 -22.85
CA VAL A 175 -29.40 8.74 -22.71
C VAL A 175 -28.58 8.01 -23.76
N LYS A 176 -28.51 8.56 -24.98
CA LYS A 176 -27.77 7.96 -26.09
C LYS A 176 -26.27 7.82 -25.80
N SER A 177 -25.71 8.68 -24.95
CA SER A 177 -24.29 8.60 -24.58
C SER A 177 -23.95 7.32 -23.80
N PHE A 178 -24.93 6.61 -23.25
CA PHE A 178 -24.72 5.35 -22.50
C PHE A 178 -24.86 4.08 -23.36
N ASP A 179 -25.14 4.21 -24.66
CA ASP A 179 -25.37 3.07 -25.57
C ASP A 179 -24.09 2.58 -26.32
N GLU A 180 -22.91 3.12 -25.98
CA GLU A 180 -21.60 2.70 -26.52
C GLU A 180 -20.94 1.54 -25.77
#